data_AF-A0A1F3IZC2-F1
#
_entry.id   AF-A0A1F3IZC2-F1
#
_cell.length_a   1.000
_cell.length_b   1.000
_cell.length_c   1.000
_cell.angle_alpha   90.00
_cell.angle_beta   90.00
_cell.angle_gamma   90.00
#
_symmetry.space_group_name_H-M   'P 1'
#
loop_
_entity.id
_entity.type
_entity.pdbx_description
1 polymer ?
#
loop_
_entity_poly.entity_id
_entity_poly.type
_entity_poly.pdbx_seq_one_letter_code
_entity_poly.pdbx_strand_id
1 'polypeptide(L)' 'MPRIQFITDIAITDFYPVGSPMPGRNSNPDNYRFGFNGKENQSEFAAAAEIFRGLINDYD' A
#
# COMPACT_ATOMS: atom_id res chain seq x y z
N MET A 1 -13.60 -19.74 29.34
CA MET A 1 -14.51 -19.00 28.45
C MET A 1 -13.66 -18.08 27.58
N PRO A 2 -13.68 -18.17 26.24
CA PRO A 2 -12.88 -17.29 25.38
C PRO A 2 -13.56 -15.92 25.23
N ARG A 3 -12.78 -14.85 25.35
CA ARG A 3 -13.20 -13.46 25.07
C ARG A 3 -12.98 -13.19 23.58
N ILE A 4 -14.05 -12.87 22.86
CA ILE A 4 -13.94 -12.34 21.50
C ILE A 4 -13.42 -10.90 21.62
N GLN A 5 -12.30 -10.62 20.96
CA GLN A 5 -11.70 -9.30 20.93
C GLN A 5 -11.82 -8.76 19.51
N PHE A 6 -12.55 -7.66 19.35
CA PHE A 6 -12.56 -6.91 18.11
C PHE A 6 -11.30 -6.05 18.07
N ILE A 7 -10.41 -6.33 17.12
CA ILE A 7 -9.24 -5.51 16.84
C ILE A 7 -9.69 -4.42 15.87
N THR A 8 -9.53 -3.16 16.25
CA THR A 8 -9.80 -2.02 15.38
C THR A 8 -8.53 -1.67 14.62
N ASP A 9 -8.60 -1.75 13.29
CA ASP A 9 -7.52 -1.31 12.44
C ASP A 9 -7.78 0.13 11.98
N ILE A 10 -6.77 1.00 12.05
CA ILE A 10 -6.89 2.44 11.73
C ILE A 10 -5.89 2.76 10.63
N ALA A 11 -6.38 3.31 9.52
CA ALA A 11 -5.55 3.79 8.42
C ALA A 11 -5.71 5.31 8.30
N ILE A 12 -4.58 6.02 8.34
CA ILE A 12 -4.52 7.49 8.21
C ILE A 12 -3.38 7.82 7.26
N THR A 13 -3.70 8.50 6.17
CA THR A 13 -2.70 9.10 5.28
C THR A 13 -3.13 10.50 4.90
N ASP A 14 -2.31 11.48 5.23
CA ASP A 14 -2.49 12.84 4.74
C ASP A 14 -1.81 13.02 3.40
N PHE A 15 -2.53 13.54 2.41
CA PHE A 15 -2.01 13.77 1.06
C PHE A 15 -1.87 15.26 0.78
N TYR A 16 -0.83 15.63 0.02
CA TYR A 16 -0.80 16.90 -0.68
C TYR A 16 -1.94 16.97 -1.72
N PRO A 17 -2.33 18.18 -2.18
CA PRO A 17 -3.41 18.33 -3.18
C PRO A 17 -3.21 17.52 -4.46
N VAL A 18 -1.95 17.25 -4.82
CA VAL A 18 -1.55 16.49 -6.01
C VAL A 18 -1.46 14.98 -5.80
N GLY A 19 -1.75 14.49 -4.58
CA GLY A 19 -1.89 13.06 -4.28
C GLY A 19 -0.67 12.35 -3.71
N SER A 20 0.43 13.06 -3.43
CA SER A 20 1.59 12.49 -2.74
C SER A 20 1.36 12.46 -1.22
N PRO A 21 1.74 11.39 -0.50
CA PRO A 21 1.63 11.32 0.95
C PRO A 21 2.57 12.34 1.63
N MET A 22 2.08 13.00 2.68
CA MET A 22 2.89 13.91 3.49
C MET A 22 3.84 13.11 4.39
N PRO A 23 5.15 13.41 4.40
CA PRO A 23 6.12 12.73 5.26
C PRO A 23 5.71 12.77 6.74
N GLY A 24 5.85 11.65 7.44
CA GLY A 24 5.53 11.55 8.87
C GLY A 24 4.04 11.59 9.23
N ARG A 25 3.14 11.70 8.24
CA ARG A 25 1.68 11.73 8.42
C ARG A 25 1.01 10.56 7.71
N ASN A 26 1.60 9.38 7.90
CA ASN A 26 1.10 8.12 7.38
C ASN A 26 1.20 7.05 8.47
N SER A 27 0.06 6.47 8.84
CA SER A 27 -0.08 5.39 9.81
C SER A 27 -1.12 4.42 9.27
N ASN A 28 -0.67 3.53 8.40
CA ASN A 28 -1.50 2.49 7.80
C ASN A 28 -1.00 1.12 8.25
N PRO A 29 -1.90 0.16 8.49
CA PRO A 29 -1.52 -1.23 8.68
C PRO A 29 -0.98 -1.82 7.36
N ASP A 30 -0.13 -2.84 7.47
CA ASP A 30 0.57 -3.46 6.33
C ASP A 30 -0.38 -4.00 5.24
N ASN A 31 -1.64 -4.27 5.59
CA ASN A 31 -2.66 -4.81 4.70
C ASN A 31 -3.57 -3.74 4.06
N TYR A 32 -3.37 -2.45 4.36
CA TYR A 32 -4.19 -1.38 3.80
C TYR A 32 -3.79 -1.06 2.36
N ARG A 33 -4.73 -1.24 1.43
CA ARG A 33 -4.46 -1.17 -0.02
C ARG A 33 -4.94 0.11 -0.70
N PHE A 34 -5.66 0.97 0.00
CA PHE A 34 -6.24 2.18 -0.60
C PHE A 34 -5.36 3.41 -0.33
N GLY A 35 -5.44 4.41 -1.19
CA GLY A 35 -4.64 5.63 -1.11
C GLY A 35 -5.41 6.85 -1.59
N PHE A 36 -4.74 7.75 -2.30
CA PHE A 36 -5.33 9.02 -2.72
C PHE A 36 -6.63 8.81 -3.52
N ASN A 37 -7.67 9.57 -3.17
CA ASN A 37 -9.02 9.46 -3.75
C ASN A 37 -9.63 8.05 -3.69
N GLY A 38 -9.25 7.23 -2.70
CA GLY A 38 -9.78 5.86 -2.54
C GLY A 38 -9.30 4.88 -3.62
N LYS A 39 -8.30 5.25 -4.41
CA LYS A 39 -7.71 4.36 -5.41
C LYS A 39 -6.80 3.35 -4.75
N GLU A 40 -6.72 2.16 -5.32
CA GLU A 40 -5.79 1.14 -4.87
C GLU A 40 -4.34 1.57 -5.10
N ASN A 41 -3.48 1.38 -4.10
CA ASN A 41 -2.06 1.60 -4.18
C ASN A 41 -1.41 0.32 -4.74
N GLN A 42 -0.98 0.35 -6.00
CA GLN A 42 -0.48 -0.85 -6.72
C GLN A 42 1.04 -1.03 -6.62
N SER A 43 1.67 -0.56 -5.53
CA SER A 43 3.13 -0.61 -5.36
C SER A 43 3.71 -2.02 -5.51
N GLU A 44 3.09 -3.03 -4.89
CA GLU A 44 3.57 -4.41 -4.95
C GLU A 44 3.46 -5.01 -6.36
N PHE A 45 2.39 -4.68 -7.08
CA PHE A 45 2.17 -5.19 -8.44
C PHE A 45 3.15 -4.58 -9.44
N ALA A 46 3.46 -3.29 -9.30
CA ALA A 46 4.43 -2.61 -10.12
C ALA A 46 5.85 -3.15 -9.89
N ALA A 47 6.24 -3.39 -8.63
CA ALA A 47 7.54 -3.97 -8.30
C ALA A 47 7.68 -5.41 -8.83
N ALA A 48 6.65 -6.25 -8.68
CA ALA A 48 6.65 -7.60 -9.22
C ALA A 48 6.75 -7.61 -10.75
N ALA A 49 6.04 -6.70 -11.42
CA ALA A 49 6.09 -6.57 -12.88
C ALA A 49 7.48 -6.13 -13.36
N GLU A 50 8.17 -5.24 -12.64
CA GLU A 50 9.53 -4.83 -12.98
C GLU A 50 10.54 -5.98 -12.85
N ILE A 51 10.45 -6.75 -11.76
CA ILE A 51 11.27 -7.95 -11.55
C ILE A 51 11.02 -8.97 -12.67
N PHE A 52 9.75 -9.25 -12.98
CA PHE A 52 9.39 -10.21 -14.02
C PHE A 52 9.87 -9.77 -15.40
N ARG A 53 9.80 -8.46 -15.69
CA ARG A 53 10.34 -7.89 -16.93
C ARG A 53 11.85 -8.03 -17.00
N GLY A 54 12.59 -7.82 -15.91
CA GLY A 54 14.03 -8.06 -15.85
C GLY A 54 14.38 -9.50 -16.16
N LEU A 55 13.73 -10.45 -15.48
CA LEU A 55 13.93 -11.89 -15.69
C LEU A 55 13.65 -12.35 -17.13
N ILE A 56 12.68 -11.73 -17.82
CA ILE A 56 12.41 -12.03 -19.24
C ILE A 56 13.50 -11.46 -20.14
N ASN A 57 13.97 -10.23 -19.90
CA ASN A 57 15.00 -9.59 -20.72
C ASN A 57 16.40 -10.17 -20.50
N ASP A 58 16.65 -10.77 -19.33
CA ASP A 58 17.88 -11.50 -19.01
C ASP A 58 17.88 -12.93 -19.58
N TYR A 59 16.74 -13.39 -20.14
CA TYR A 59 16.56 -14.72 -20.71
C TYR A 59 16.85 -14.80 -22.22
N ASP A 60 17.19 -13.66 -22.85
CA ASP A 60 17.62 -13.53 -24.25
C ASP A 60 19.11 -13.18 -24.37
#